data_AF-A0A939WU74-F1
#
_entry.id   AF-A0A939WU74-F1
#
_cell.length_a   1.000
_cell.length_b   1.000
_cell.length_c   1.000
_cell.angle_alpha   90.00
_cell.angle_beta   90.00
_cell.angle_gamma   90.00
#
_symmetry.space_group_name_H-M   'P 1'
#
loop_
_entity.id
_entity.type
_entity.pdbx_description
1 polymer ?
#
loop_
_entity_poly.entity_id
_entity_poly.type
_entity_poly.pdbx_seq_one_letter_code
_entity_poly.pdbx_strand_id
1 'polypeptide(L)'
;AAAQIIASFGKELYYHTWKKESGCHSYEVDFLLYSGSKIVPVEVKSSNTGRHESIDKFAAKYSRYVGKQYLFSQKDVSNDGQLQFKPVYMLPFVMENL
;
A
#
# COMPACT_ATOMS: atom_id res chain seq x y z
N ALA A 1 1.58 5.69 13.90
CA ALA A 1 0.10 5.72 13.75
C ALA A 1 -0.40 4.63 12.80
N ALA A 2 -0.09 4.66 11.50
CA ALA A 2 -0.65 3.69 10.53
C ALA A 2 -0.47 2.22 10.94
N ALA A 3 0.75 1.78 11.26
CA ALA A 3 1.02 0.41 11.72
C ALA A 3 0.19 0.01 12.96
N GLN A 4 0.05 0.91 13.95
CA GLN A 4 -0.74 0.64 15.15
C GLN A 4 -2.24 0.51 14.84
N ILE A 5 -2.76 1.35 13.94
CA ILE A 5 -4.15 1.24 13.50
C ILE A 5 -4.35 -0.11 12.81
N ILE A 6 -3.53 -0.45 11.83
CA ILE A 6 -3.64 -1.73 11.10
C ILE A 6 -3.56 -2.92 12.08
N ALA A 7 -2.58 -2.92 13.00
CA ALA A 7 -2.45 -3.97 14.01
C ALA A 7 -3.66 -4.06 14.94
N SER A 8 -4.30 -2.93 15.29
CA SER A 8 -5.50 -2.92 16.13
C SER A 8 -6.72 -3.60 15.49
N PHE A 9 -6.73 -3.73 14.16
CA PHE A 9 -7.73 -4.53 13.41
C PHE A 9 -7.34 -6.02 13.27
N GLY A 10 -6.34 -6.49 14.04
CA GLY A 10 -5.90 -7.89 14.01
C GLY A 10 -5.16 -8.29 12.72
N LYS A 11 -4.70 -7.31 11.94
CA LYS A 11 -3.97 -7.57 10.69
C LYS A 11 -2.47 -7.72 10.96
N GLU A 12 -1.90 -8.79 10.42
CA GLU A 12 -0.45 -8.96 10.39
C GLU A 12 0.18 -8.03 9.35
N LEU A 13 1.30 -7.43 9.72
CA LEU A 13 2.00 -6.42 8.94
C LEU A 13 3.31 -6.99 8.41
N TYR A 14 3.47 -6.99 7.09
CA TYR A 14 4.68 -7.43 6.44
C TYR A 14 5.32 -6.26 5.68
N TYR A 15 6.63 -6.13 5.78
CA TYR A 15 7.41 -5.15 5.04
C TYR A 15 8.08 -5.79 3.83
N HIS A 16 8.21 -5.06 2.71
CA HIS A 16 8.86 -5.59 1.51
C HIS A 16 9.74 -4.56 0.80
N THR A 17 10.99 -4.96 0.54
CA THR A 17 11.96 -4.19 -0.26
C THR A 17 12.68 -5.10 -1.26
N TRP A 18 13.00 -4.55 -2.44
CA TRP A 18 13.81 -5.24 -3.45
C TRP A 18 14.62 -4.24 -4.28
N LYS A 19 15.78 -4.67 -4.78
CA LYS A 19 16.70 -3.82 -5.53
C LYS A 19 16.08 -3.31 -6.83
N LYS A 20 16.32 -2.03 -7.15
CA LYS A 20 16.11 -1.49 -8.50
C LYS A 20 17.24 -2.00 -9.40
N GLU A 21 16.93 -2.27 -10.67
CA GLU A 21 17.93 -2.69 -11.66
C GLU A 21 18.94 -1.56 -11.95
N SER A 22 18.49 -0.31 -11.87
CA SER A 22 19.29 0.89 -12.09
C SER A 22 19.48 1.67 -10.79
N GLY A 23 20.56 1.40 -10.05
CA GLY A 23 21.06 2.28 -8.99
C GLY A 23 21.14 1.67 -7.58
N CYS A 24 21.52 2.51 -6.61
CA CYS A 24 21.73 2.13 -5.20
C CYS A 24 20.44 2.11 -4.36
N HIS A 25 19.31 2.59 -4.89
CA HIS A 25 18.04 2.62 -4.16
C HIS A 25 17.22 1.37 -4.42
N SER A 26 16.48 0.92 -3.41
CA SER A 26 15.53 -0.18 -3.51
C SER A 26 14.12 0.35 -3.76
N TYR A 27 13.25 -0.47 -4.35
CA TYR A 27 11.81 -0.30 -4.19
C TYR A 27 11.39 -0.74 -2.78
N GLU A 28 10.31 -0.16 -2.30
CA GLU A 28 9.82 -0.35 -0.94
C GLU A 28 8.30 -0.20 -0.91
N VAL A 29 7.62 -1.15 -0.27
CA VAL A 29 6.20 -1.08 0.05
C VAL A 29 6.07 -1.14 1.57
N ASP A 30 5.46 -0.11 2.16
CA ASP A 30 5.42 0.08 3.62
C ASP A 30 4.78 -1.10 4.34
N PHE A 31 3.62 -1.55 3.84
CA PHE A 31 2.90 -2.69 4.41
C PHE A 31 2.31 -3.59 3.32
N LEU A 32 2.42 -4.89 3.52
CA LEU A 32 1.65 -5.91 2.81
C LEU A 32 0.68 -6.54 3.81
N LEU A 33 -0.59 -6.57 3.42
CA LEU A 33 -1.66 -7.19 4.18
C LEU A 33 -2.26 -8.36 3.39
N TYR A 34 -2.95 -9.24 4.10
CA TYR A 34 -3.67 -10.36 3.50
C TYR A 34 -5.18 -10.11 3.51
N SER A 35 -5.82 -10.37 2.38
CA SER A 35 -7.27 -10.29 2.19
C SER A 35 -7.72 -11.51 1.40
N GLY A 36 -8.30 -12.51 2.07
CA GLY A 36 -8.81 -13.72 1.43
C GLY A 36 -7.70 -14.58 0.83
N SER A 37 -7.42 -14.46 -0.47
CA SER A 37 -6.31 -15.14 -1.16
C SER A 37 -5.34 -14.16 -1.84
N LYS A 38 -5.51 -12.87 -1.56
CA LYS A 38 -4.81 -11.77 -2.23
C LYS A 38 -3.94 -10.98 -1.26
N ILE A 39 -2.84 -10.48 -1.80
CA ILE A 39 -1.95 -9.53 -1.13
C ILE A 39 -2.46 -8.12 -1.43
N VAL A 40 -2.59 -7.31 -0.38
CA VAL A 40 -3.00 -5.91 -0.44
C VAL A 40 -1.79 -5.05 -0.06
N PRO A 41 -1.07 -4.48 -1.03
CA PRO A 41 -0.01 -3.53 -0.73
C PRO A 41 -0.59 -2.19 -0.30
N VAL A 42 0.03 -1.59 0.71
CA VAL A 42 -0.35 -0.31 1.30
C VAL A 42 0.88 0.58 1.39
N GLU A 43 0.80 1.77 0.78
CA GLU A 43 1.75 2.87 0.99
C GLU A 43 1.10 3.99 1.82
N VAL A 44 1.87 4.61 2.71
CA VAL A 44 1.43 5.75 3.52
C VAL A 44 2.38 6.92 3.30
N LYS A 45 1.90 7.99 2.66
CA LYS A 45 2.72 9.17 2.36
C LYS A 45 2.33 10.35 3.24
N SER A 46 3.33 10.93 3.89
CA SER A 46 3.19 12.20 4.63
C SER A 46 3.09 13.40 3.69
N SER A 47 3.66 13.32 2.49
CA SER A 47 3.71 14.39 1.50
C SER A 47 2.91 14.07 0.23
N ASN A 48 2.54 15.12 -0.51
CA ASN A 48 1.72 15.02 -1.72
C ASN A 48 2.49 14.60 -2.98
N THR A 49 3.62 13.94 -2.85
CA THR A 49 4.37 13.42 -4.00
C THR A 49 3.50 12.38 -4.71
N GLY A 50 3.08 12.66 -5.94
CA GLY A 50 2.24 11.75 -6.74
C GLY A 50 2.95 10.47 -7.19
N ARG A 51 4.17 10.23 -6.71
CA ARG A 51 5.00 9.09 -7.11
C ARG A 51 4.62 7.85 -6.32
N HIS A 52 4.20 6.82 -7.04
CA HIS A 52 3.76 5.53 -6.50
C HIS A 52 4.46 4.35 -7.22
N GLU A 53 5.68 4.62 -7.70
CA GLU A 53 6.47 3.68 -8.51
C GLU A 53 6.73 2.33 -7.81
N SER A 54 6.92 2.32 -6.49
CA SER A 54 7.19 1.06 -5.77
C SER A 54 5.95 0.15 -5.76
N ILE A 55 4.78 0.66 -5.35
CA ILE A 55 3.54 -0.11 -5.39
C ILE A 55 3.16 -0.53 -6.81
N ASP A 56 3.43 0.28 -7.84
CA ASP A 56 3.22 -0.09 -9.24
C ASP A 56 4.09 -1.27 -9.66
N LYS A 57 5.39 -1.19 -9.36
CA LYS A 57 6.34 -2.25 -9.69
C LYS A 57 6.05 -3.52 -8.90
N PHE A 58 5.59 -3.41 -7.67
CA PHE A 58 5.11 -4.54 -6.88
C PHE A 58 3.89 -5.20 -7.53
N ALA A 59 2.87 -4.41 -7.88
CA ALA A 59 1.65 -4.89 -8.51
C ALA A 59 1.93 -5.57 -9.86
N ALA A 60 2.83 -5.01 -10.67
CA ALA A 60 3.25 -5.62 -11.93
C ALA A 60 3.99 -6.96 -11.70
N LYS A 61 4.96 -6.98 -10.79
CA LYS A 61 5.79 -8.16 -10.49
C LYS A 61 4.99 -9.31 -9.90
N TYR A 62 4.00 -9.02 -9.05
CA TYR A 62 3.20 -10.02 -8.34
C TYR A 62 1.72 -10.02 -8.76
N SER A 63 1.44 -9.62 -10.01
CA SER A 63 0.09 -9.38 -10.55
C SER A 63 -0.92 -10.51 -10.31
N ARG A 64 -0.48 -11.77 -10.25
CA ARG A 64 -1.35 -12.93 -9.96
C ARG A 64 -1.89 -12.94 -8.52
N TYR A 65 -1.12 -12.39 -7.58
CA TYR A 65 -1.40 -12.45 -6.15
C TYR A 65 -1.93 -11.13 -5.58
N VAL A 66 -1.66 -10.01 -6.27
CA VAL A 66 -2.07 -8.68 -5.80
C VAL A 66 -3.56 -8.44 -6.06
N GLY A 67 -4.24 -7.92 -5.04
CA GLY A 67 -5.62 -7.45 -5.11
C GLY A 67 -5.71 -5.93 -5.25
N LYS A 68 -6.67 -5.33 -4.52
CA LYS A 68 -6.72 -3.87 -4.35
C LYS A 68 -5.41 -3.36 -3.75
N GLN A 69 -4.99 -2.18 -4.17
CA GLN A 69 -3.79 -1.50 -3.69
C GLN A 69 -4.24 -0.19 -3.04
N TYR A 70 -3.61 0.23 -1.95
CA TYR A 70 -3.97 1.48 -1.26
C TYR A 70 -2.78 2.40 -1.11
N LEU A 71 -2.99 3.68 -1.40
CA LEU A 71 -2.09 4.76 -1.04
C LEU A 71 -2.83 5.74 -0.14
N PHE A 72 -2.39 5.81 1.11
CA PHE A 72 -2.93 6.75 2.09
C PHE A 72 -2.11 8.05 2.11
N SER A 73 -2.78 9.19 2.00
CA SER A 73 -2.12 10.50 2.04
C SER A 73 -3.06 11.59 2.59
N GLN A 74 -2.68 12.86 2.48
CA GLN A 74 -3.54 13.99 2.81
C GLN A 74 -4.47 14.42 1.66
N LYS A 75 -4.39 13.75 0.49
CA LYS A 75 -5.22 14.06 -0.68
C LYS A 75 -6.63 13.49 -0.57
N ASP A 76 -7.52 14.12 -1.33
CA ASP A 76 -8.88 13.63 -1.55
C ASP A 76 -8.89 12.23 -2.18
N VAL A 77 -10.05 11.58 -2.07
CA VAL A 77 -10.27 10.25 -2.64
C VAL A 77 -10.14 10.29 -4.17
N SER A 78 -9.34 9.40 -4.71
CA SER A 78 -9.24 9.16 -6.16
C SER A 78 -8.77 7.72 -6.43
N ASN A 79 -8.58 7.38 -7.70
CA ASN A 79 -8.03 6.10 -8.12
C ASN A 79 -7.18 6.23 -9.39
N ASP A 80 -6.26 5.30 -9.57
CA ASP A 80 -5.57 5.03 -10.82
C ASP A 80 -5.57 3.51 -11.06
N GLY A 81 -6.43 3.06 -11.98
CA GLY A 81 -6.70 1.64 -12.18
C GLY A 81 -7.13 0.94 -10.88
N GLN A 82 -6.31 0.01 -10.40
CA GLN A 82 -6.54 -0.76 -9.16
C GLN A 82 -6.01 -0.06 -7.89
N LEU A 83 -5.21 1.00 -8.04
CA LEU A 83 -4.66 1.77 -6.95
C LEU A 83 -5.72 2.75 -6.43
N GLN A 84 -6.05 2.62 -5.15
CA GLN A 84 -7.00 3.45 -4.45
C GLN A 84 -6.25 4.50 -3.64
N PHE A 85 -6.45 5.78 -3.97
CA PHE A 85 -5.96 6.89 -3.16
C PHE A 85 -7.00 7.22 -2.10
N LYS A 86 -6.60 7.20 -0.84
CA LYS A 86 -7.47 7.49 0.29
C LYS A 86 -6.83 8.52 1.23
N PRO A 87 -7.60 9.46 1.78
CA PRO A 87 -7.15 10.25 2.91
C PRO A 87 -6.72 9.36 4.08
N VAL A 88 -5.67 9.73 4.80
CA VAL A 88 -5.11 8.92 5.90
C VAL A 88 -6.13 8.67 7.03
N TYR A 89 -7.07 9.59 7.25
CA TYR A 89 -8.15 9.40 8.22
C TYR A 89 -9.12 8.28 7.83
N MET A 90 -9.13 7.84 6.56
CA MET A 90 -9.97 6.73 6.10
C MET A 90 -9.35 5.35 6.39
N LEU A 91 -8.11 5.29 6.89
CA LEU A 91 -7.38 4.05 7.11
C LEU A 91 -8.13 3.05 8.01
N PRO A 92 -8.72 3.43 9.16
CA PRO A 92 -9.52 2.51 9.98
C PRO A 92 -10.69 1.88 9.21
N PHE A 93 -11.42 2.68 8.43
CA PHE A 93 -12.58 2.24 7.66
C PHE A 93 -12.20 1.29 6.52
N VAL A 94 -11.00 1.46 5.94
CA VAL A 94 -10.49 0.50 4.95
C VAL A 94 -10.10 -0.81 5.63
N MET A 95 -9.45 -0.76 6.80
CA MET A 95 -9.03 -1.97 7.52
C MET A 95 -10.19 -2.84 8.01
N GLU A 96 -11.31 -2.22 8.40
CA GLU A 96 -12.54 -2.93 8.79
C GLU A 96 -13.13 -3.77 7.64
N ASN A 97 -12.95 -3.33 6.40
CA ASN A 97 -13.50 -3.96 5.20
C ASN A 97 -12.48 -4.85 4.45
N LEU A 98 -11.27 -4.98 4.98
CA LEU A 98 -10.19 -5.80 4.43
C LEU A 98 -10.13 -7.16 5.13
#